data_AF-A0A8S9WB74-F1
#
_entry.id   AF-A0A8S9WB74-F1
#
_cell.length_a   1.000
_cell.length_b   1.000
_cell.length_c   1.000
_cell.angle_alpha   90.00
_cell.angle_beta   90.00
_cell.angle_gamma   90.00
#
_symmetry.space_group_name_H-M   'P 1'
#
loop_
_entity.id
_entity.type
_entity.pdbx_description
1 polymer ?
#
loop_
_entity_poly.entity_id
_entity_poly.type
_entity_poly.pdbx_seq_one_letter_code
_entity_poly.pdbx_strand_id
1 'polypeptide(L)'
;MWKDEHGIDTIPLKLVVYLVLVGIIIALTAIGLKNAGPPMDGALMERQLGGVKSGIELMQSGYARDLSDPYAATGNIRSFDLVLPERLEYLSFGVDPDPDNNGILNDTPPGLVTDNGDVIYYKLRGDGKRLIKLQDSVHIREGELVNGRWLSRSVDGLGQAVVLTGGSQSVTFELVYDRGTTYTLSHLRDNLNAYINPNSTGGLSHGLLVSVNPDSFPADDVTDGRVTVQLVDSQGRWVHEMGRTVNLTSNRGNLSIAQLVTNAHGSGSVMLTSGELGLGVVTAQSPGLHNGTGEVAFTPPPLVIKFNEWINSSPDKDPDAELVAQFQIEHNTPYSVTLTGWATEAHWLWDPEEWAIGSIEIDGVVLDKIEVTSGSRIDVPFGDVLLDAGSHTLRVTMINDFNIPLVGDRNLYVESVKLI
;
A
#
# COMPACT_ATOMS: atom_id res chain seq x y z
N MET A 1 60.79 87.77 29.73
CA MET A 1 59.69 87.46 28.80
C MET A 1 60.17 86.31 27.93
N TRP A 2 59.95 85.06 28.36
CA TRP A 2 60.34 83.87 27.60
C TRP A 2 59.05 83.22 27.12
N LYS A 3 58.87 83.15 25.81
CA LYS A 3 57.77 82.45 25.14
C LYS A 3 58.33 81.10 24.73
N ASP A 4 57.75 80.04 25.28
CA ASP A 4 58.10 78.65 25.00
C ASP A 4 57.31 78.19 23.76
N GLU A 5 58.00 77.71 22.72
CA GLU A 5 57.47 77.35 21.39
C GLU A 5 57.36 75.83 21.16
N HIS A 6 57.28 75.01 22.21
CA HIS A 6 57.20 73.55 22.07
C HIS A 6 55.77 72.99 21.87
N GLY A 7 54.80 73.85 21.53
CA GLY A 7 53.38 73.46 21.45
C GLY A 7 52.82 73.13 20.06
N ILE A 8 53.52 73.48 18.97
CA ILE A 8 52.89 73.60 17.64
C ILE A 8 53.17 72.41 16.71
N ASP A 9 54.27 71.66 16.89
CA ASP A 9 54.66 70.59 15.95
C ASP A 9 54.02 69.22 16.20
N THR A 10 53.27 69.02 17.28
CA THR A 10 52.65 67.70 17.58
C THR A 10 51.19 67.58 17.18
N ILE A 11 50.54 68.70 16.80
CA ILE A 11 49.12 68.74 16.44
C ILE A 11 48.85 68.01 15.10
N PRO A 12 49.65 68.19 14.02
CA PRO A 12 49.41 67.51 12.75
C PRO A 12 49.62 66.00 12.84
N LEU A 13 50.66 65.57 13.56
CA LEU A 13 51.00 64.15 13.69
C LEU A 13 49.95 63.36 14.48
N LYS A 14 49.43 63.93 15.57
CA LYS A 14 48.33 63.32 16.34
C LYS A 14 47.07 63.16 15.49
N LEU A 15 46.74 64.17 14.68
CA LEU A 15 45.58 64.11 13.78
C LEU A 15 45.70 62.98 12.74
N VAL A 16 46.88 62.81 12.14
CA VAL A 16 47.14 61.73 11.18
C VAL A 16 47.03 60.36 11.85
N VAL A 17 47.58 60.20 13.05
CA VAL A 17 47.50 58.94 13.80
C VAL A 17 46.05 58.62 14.19
N TYR A 18 45.26 59.61 14.61
CA TYR A 18 43.83 59.42 14.90
C TYR A 18 43.03 59.01 13.66
N LEU A 19 43.29 59.63 12.50
CA LEU A 19 42.63 59.27 11.25
C LEU A 19 42.95 57.84 10.81
N VAL A 20 44.20 57.40 10.95
CA VAL A 20 44.60 56.02 10.63
C VAL A 20 43.94 55.03 11.59
N LEU A 21 43.89 55.34 12.89
CA LEU A 21 43.21 54.51 13.90
C LEU A 21 41.71 54.37 13.63
N VAL A 22 41.03 55.47 13.30
CA VAL A 22 39.61 55.45 12.92
C VAL A 22 39.40 54.65 11.65
N GLY A 23 40.28 54.79 10.65
CA GLY A 23 40.24 53.98 9.43
C GLY A 23 40.38 52.48 9.69
N ILE A 24 41.29 52.09 10.58
CA ILE A 24 41.49 50.69 10.99
C ILE A 24 40.27 50.17 11.76
N ILE A 25 39.70 50.96 12.68
CA ILE A 25 38.50 50.57 13.42
C ILE A 25 37.33 50.37 12.46
N ILE A 26 37.10 51.31 11.53
CA ILE A 26 36.04 51.18 10.52
C ILE A 26 36.25 49.93 9.65
N ALA A 27 37.49 49.65 9.22
CA ALA A 27 37.81 48.46 8.43
C ALA A 27 37.58 47.16 9.23
N LEU A 28 38.02 47.10 10.49
CA LEU A 28 37.80 45.95 11.37
C LEU A 28 36.32 45.77 11.71
N THR A 29 35.57 46.84 11.91
CA THR A 29 34.12 46.81 12.10
C THR A 29 33.43 46.29 10.84
N ALA A 30 33.81 46.75 9.65
CA ALA A 30 33.26 46.27 8.38
C ALA A 30 33.56 44.78 8.14
N ILE A 31 34.79 44.33 8.43
CA ILE A 31 35.18 42.92 8.34
C ILE A 31 34.43 42.09 9.40
N GLY A 32 34.28 42.61 10.62
CA GLY A 32 33.53 41.98 11.70
C GLY A 32 32.05 41.80 11.36
N LEU A 33 31.39 42.83 10.82
CA LEU A 33 30.01 42.76 10.35
C LEU A 33 29.85 41.79 9.17
N LYS A 34 30.81 41.79 8.22
CA LYS A 34 30.80 40.86 7.09
C LYS A 34 30.93 39.39 7.53
N ASN A 35 31.70 39.13 8.58
CA ASN A 35 31.87 37.80 9.16
C ASN A 35 30.76 37.41 10.16
N ALA A 36 30.00 38.37 10.71
CA ALA A 36 28.87 38.13 11.60
C ALA A 36 27.56 37.81 10.87
N GLY A 37 27.45 38.10 9.58
CA GLY A 37 26.28 37.79 8.75
C GLY A 37 25.80 36.32 8.81
N PRO A 38 26.66 35.31 8.53
CA PRO A 38 26.25 33.90 8.56
C PRO A 38 25.56 33.44 9.85
N PRO A 39 26.14 33.65 11.06
CA PRO A 39 25.49 33.22 12.30
C PRO A 39 24.22 34.03 12.63
N MET A 40 24.11 35.29 12.16
CA MET A 40 22.91 36.11 12.38
C MET A 40 21.71 35.65 11.52
N ASP A 41 21.93 35.30 10.25
CA ASP A 41 20.88 34.81 9.36
C ASP A 41 20.32 33.46 9.85
N GLY A 42 21.20 32.56 10.32
CA GLY A 42 20.79 31.29 10.92
C GLY A 42 19.91 31.48 12.15
N ALA A 43 20.32 32.34 13.10
CA ALA A 43 19.56 32.63 14.30
C ALA A 43 18.21 33.32 14.02
N LEU A 44 18.15 34.19 12.99
CA LEU A 44 16.91 34.81 12.53
C LEU A 44 15.92 33.74 12.04
N MET A 45 16.39 32.83 11.18
CA MET A 45 15.58 31.74 10.65
C MET A 45 15.08 30.82 11.76
N GLU A 46 15.95 30.36 12.66
CA GLU A 46 15.57 29.48 13.77
C GLU A 46 14.49 30.10 14.67
N ARG A 47 14.64 31.40 14.99
CA ARG A 47 13.65 32.12 15.81
C ARG A 47 12.30 32.24 15.11
N GLN A 48 12.29 32.65 13.83
CA GLN A 48 11.05 32.79 13.07
C GLN A 48 10.35 31.45 12.89
N LEU A 49 11.09 30.42 12.47
CA LEU A 49 10.54 29.09 12.22
C LEU A 49 10.11 28.39 13.51
N GLY A 50 10.74 28.67 14.66
CA GLY A 50 10.23 28.25 15.96
C GLY A 50 8.83 28.81 16.25
N GLY A 51 8.59 30.09 15.94
CA GLY A 51 7.26 30.70 16.04
C GLY A 51 6.24 30.10 15.07
N VAL A 52 6.64 29.84 13.82
CA VAL A 52 5.80 29.19 12.82
C VAL A 52 5.41 27.78 13.26
N LYS A 53 6.39 26.98 13.69
CA LYS A 53 6.18 25.63 14.22
C LYS A 53 5.13 25.63 15.32
N SER A 54 5.34 26.41 16.38
CA SER A 54 4.39 26.47 17.49
C SER A 54 3.00 26.95 17.07
N GLY A 55 2.92 27.91 16.13
CA GLY A 55 1.65 28.40 15.62
C GLY A 55 0.87 27.36 14.81
N ILE A 56 1.56 26.58 13.97
CA ILE A 56 0.98 25.48 13.18
C ILE A 56 0.56 24.32 14.09
N GLU A 57 1.39 23.93 15.06
CA GLU A 57 1.03 22.85 15.98
C GLU A 57 -0.19 23.24 16.85
N LEU A 58 -0.23 24.48 17.33
CA LEU A 58 -1.39 24.98 18.08
C LEU A 58 -2.67 24.98 17.24
N MET A 59 -2.58 25.22 15.93
CA MET A 59 -3.77 25.28 15.07
C MET A 59 -4.50 23.94 14.97
N GLN A 60 -3.79 22.81 15.14
CA GLN A 60 -4.34 21.46 15.01
C GLN A 60 -5.46 21.15 16.03
N SER A 61 -5.52 21.92 17.12
CA SER A 61 -6.60 21.83 18.12
C SER A 61 -7.87 22.63 17.78
N GLY A 62 -7.85 23.35 16.66
CA GLY A 62 -8.97 24.19 16.22
C GLY A 62 -9.98 23.47 15.32
N TYR A 63 -10.93 24.26 14.80
CA TYR A 63 -11.92 23.78 13.84
C TYR A 63 -11.31 23.60 12.46
N ALA A 64 -11.50 22.43 11.84
CA ALA A 64 -11.09 22.15 10.47
C ALA A 64 -12.26 22.39 9.51
N ARG A 65 -12.03 23.10 8.41
CA ARG A 65 -13.05 23.25 7.35
C ARG A 65 -13.14 21.99 6.52
N ASP A 66 -14.34 21.44 6.37
CA ASP A 66 -14.59 20.33 5.46
C ASP A 66 -14.49 20.81 3.99
N LEU A 67 -13.55 20.24 3.23
CA LEU A 67 -13.36 20.56 1.81
C LEU A 67 -14.46 19.99 0.92
N SER A 68 -15.19 18.96 1.37
CA SER A 68 -16.29 18.35 0.62
C SER A 68 -17.59 19.17 0.68
N ASP A 69 -17.73 20.04 1.68
CA ASP A 69 -18.89 20.91 1.83
C ASP A 69 -18.64 22.31 1.19
N PRO A 70 -19.31 22.63 0.07
CA PRO A 70 -19.17 23.92 -0.60
C PRO A 70 -19.69 25.11 0.21
N TYR A 71 -20.34 24.89 1.34
CA TYR A 71 -20.86 25.93 2.24
C TYR A 71 -20.15 26.00 3.60
N ALA A 72 -19.18 25.11 3.87
CA ALA A 72 -18.47 25.09 5.16
C ALA A 72 -17.75 26.41 5.46
N ALA A 73 -17.83 26.87 6.70
CA ALA A 73 -17.08 28.06 7.15
C ALA A 73 -15.57 27.82 7.09
N THR A 74 -14.78 28.89 6.95
CA THR A 74 -13.31 28.84 7.01
C THR A 74 -12.82 28.15 8.28
N GLY A 75 -11.79 27.34 8.13
CA GLY A 75 -11.15 26.62 9.22
C GLY A 75 -10.34 27.56 10.10
N ASN A 76 -9.63 26.98 11.06
CA ASN A 76 -8.70 27.73 11.88
C ASN A 76 -7.53 28.24 11.01
N ILE A 77 -7.40 29.57 10.91
CA ILE A 77 -6.39 30.21 10.05
C ILE A 77 -5.29 30.85 10.91
N ARG A 78 -4.05 30.74 10.46
CA ARG A 78 -2.92 31.55 10.96
C ARG A 78 -2.07 32.09 9.83
N SER A 79 -1.61 33.32 10.01
CA SER A 79 -0.69 34.00 9.09
C SER A 79 0.62 34.30 9.79
N PHE A 80 1.72 34.16 9.06
CA PHE A 80 3.07 34.42 9.55
C PHE A 80 3.79 35.35 8.58
N ASP A 81 4.27 36.47 9.10
CA ASP A 81 5.12 37.38 8.33
C ASP A 81 6.57 36.93 8.48
N LEU A 82 7.16 36.49 7.38
CA LEU A 82 8.52 35.97 7.32
C LEU A 82 9.44 37.00 6.69
N VAL A 83 10.53 37.32 7.38
CA VAL A 83 11.65 38.08 6.82
C VAL A 83 12.70 37.05 6.41
N LEU A 84 12.85 36.80 5.10
CA LEU A 84 13.81 35.82 4.60
C LEU A 84 15.12 36.51 4.19
N PRO A 85 16.28 36.05 4.70
CA PRO A 85 17.57 36.66 4.39
C PRO A 85 17.94 36.43 2.92
N GLU A 86 18.74 37.32 2.33
CA GLU A 86 19.23 37.19 0.94
C GLU A 86 20.06 35.92 0.70
N ARG A 87 20.62 35.36 1.77
CA ARG A 87 21.37 34.10 1.74
C ARG A 87 20.50 32.87 1.72
N LEU A 88 19.18 32.99 1.90
CA LEU A 88 18.27 31.85 1.81
C LEU A 88 18.24 31.33 0.37
N GLU A 89 18.65 30.07 0.19
CA GLU A 89 18.47 29.35 -1.06
C GLU A 89 17.01 28.91 -1.18
N TYR A 90 16.48 28.29 -0.13
CA TYR A 90 15.06 27.97 -0.03
C TYR A 90 14.61 27.80 1.42
N LEU A 91 13.31 28.01 1.64
CA LEU A 91 12.53 27.59 2.80
C LEU A 91 11.36 26.77 2.26
N SER A 92 11.15 25.57 2.77
CA SER A 92 10.10 24.68 2.32
C SER A 92 9.25 24.19 3.49
N PHE A 93 7.94 24.13 3.27
CA PHE A 93 6.97 23.57 4.19
C PHE A 93 6.36 22.30 3.60
N GLY A 94 6.46 21.20 4.33
CA GLY A 94 5.87 19.91 3.99
C GLY A 94 6.83 18.94 3.29
N VAL A 95 7.86 19.41 2.58
CA VAL A 95 8.83 18.55 1.88
C VAL A 95 10.22 19.14 1.85
N ASP A 96 11.23 18.32 1.60
CA ASP A 96 12.55 18.71 1.13
C ASP A 96 12.53 18.86 -0.39
N PRO A 97 12.72 20.08 -0.93
CA PRO A 97 12.69 20.30 -2.37
C PRO A 97 13.98 19.84 -3.09
N ASP A 98 15.05 19.51 -2.36
CA ASP A 98 16.39 19.20 -2.91
C ASP A 98 17.00 17.93 -2.27
N PRO A 99 16.31 16.79 -2.20
CA PRO A 99 16.72 15.67 -1.34
C PRO A 99 18.04 15.00 -1.76
N ASP A 100 18.39 15.05 -3.04
CA ASP A 100 19.68 14.60 -3.57
C ASP A 100 20.80 15.66 -3.45
N ASN A 101 20.47 16.85 -2.95
CA ASN A 101 21.37 17.99 -2.73
C ASN A 101 22.08 18.47 -4.00
N ASN A 102 21.41 18.37 -5.15
CA ASN A 102 21.94 18.82 -6.43
C ASN A 102 21.71 20.33 -6.66
N GLY A 103 20.89 20.98 -5.82
CA GLY A 103 20.58 22.42 -5.87
C GLY A 103 19.48 22.81 -6.86
N ILE A 104 18.83 21.83 -7.49
CA ILE A 104 17.68 21.99 -8.37
C ILE A 104 16.44 21.64 -7.54
N LEU A 105 15.47 22.56 -7.46
CA LEU A 105 14.32 22.44 -6.55
C LEU A 105 13.09 21.79 -7.21
N ASN A 106 13.16 21.52 -8.51
CA ASN A 106 12.04 21.10 -9.36
C ASN A 106 12.22 19.68 -9.94
N ASP A 107 13.24 18.95 -9.52
CA ASP A 107 13.63 17.64 -10.05
C ASP A 107 13.78 16.59 -8.95
N THR A 108 13.02 16.74 -7.85
CA THR A 108 12.99 15.78 -6.74
C THR A 108 12.89 14.36 -7.30
N PRO A 109 13.94 13.51 -7.16
CA PRO A 109 13.92 12.21 -7.79
C PRO A 109 12.82 11.32 -7.19
N PRO A 110 12.14 10.50 -8.01
CA PRO A 110 11.13 9.57 -7.51
C PRO A 110 11.71 8.69 -6.39
N GLY A 111 11.07 8.70 -5.21
CA GLY A 111 11.48 7.88 -4.06
C GLY A 111 12.43 8.54 -3.05
N LEU A 112 12.91 9.78 -3.29
CA LEU A 112 13.74 10.54 -2.33
C LEU A 112 12.94 11.54 -1.49
N VAL A 113 11.64 11.29 -1.31
CA VAL A 113 10.72 12.23 -0.66
C VAL A 113 10.90 12.19 0.87
N THR A 114 10.90 13.36 1.49
CA THR A 114 10.95 13.49 2.94
C THR A 114 9.53 13.66 3.51
N ASP A 115 9.10 12.67 4.28
CA ASP A 115 8.03 12.78 5.27
C ASP A 115 6.59 13.11 4.78
N ASN A 116 5.61 13.09 5.69
CA ASN A 116 4.17 13.18 5.40
C ASN A 116 3.62 14.63 5.45
N GLY A 117 4.43 15.62 5.09
CA GLY A 117 4.04 17.03 5.23
C GLY A 117 4.25 17.62 6.63
N ASP A 118 4.93 16.93 7.53
CA ASP A 118 5.16 17.30 8.94
C ASP A 118 6.58 17.88 9.16
N VAL A 119 7.14 18.51 8.13
CA VAL A 119 8.53 19.01 8.14
C VAL A 119 8.63 20.43 7.59
N ILE A 120 9.61 21.16 8.09
CA ILE A 120 10.06 22.43 7.51
C ILE A 120 11.55 22.31 7.21
N TYR A 121 11.93 22.60 5.97
CA TYR A 121 13.32 22.63 5.54
C TYR A 121 13.76 24.05 5.24
N TYR A 122 15.00 24.39 5.55
CA TYR A 122 15.62 25.59 4.98
C TYR A 122 17.11 25.37 4.71
N LYS A 123 17.62 26.11 3.74
CA LYS A 123 19.03 26.09 3.36
C LYS A 123 19.52 27.50 3.13
N LEU A 124 20.60 27.86 3.83
CA LEU A 124 21.32 29.11 3.62
C LEU A 124 22.55 28.82 2.76
N ARG A 125 22.91 29.76 1.89
CA ARG A 125 24.08 29.64 1.02
C ARG A 125 25.34 29.47 1.87
N GLY A 126 26.05 28.37 1.61
CA GLY A 126 27.29 28.00 2.31
C GLY A 126 27.09 27.22 3.61
N ASP A 127 25.85 26.96 4.02
CA ASP A 127 25.52 26.12 5.18
C ASP A 127 24.89 24.80 4.73
N GLY A 128 24.87 23.83 5.64
CA GLY A 128 24.12 22.59 5.46
C GLY A 128 22.61 22.82 5.55
N LYS A 129 21.85 21.92 4.93
CA LYS A 129 20.39 21.88 5.04
C LYS A 129 19.96 21.69 6.50
N ARG A 130 18.91 22.39 6.90
CA ARG A 130 18.33 22.33 8.25
C ARG A 130 16.91 21.79 8.17
N LEU A 131 16.58 20.90 9.11
CA LEU A 131 15.27 20.26 9.26
C LEU A 131 14.66 20.69 10.60
N ILE A 132 13.39 21.09 10.56
CA ILE A 132 12.54 21.29 11.73
C ILE A 132 11.36 20.32 11.62
N LYS A 133 11.32 19.33 12.50
CA LYS A 133 10.21 18.37 12.59
C LYS A 133 9.03 18.99 13.34
N LEU A 134 7.83 18.86 12.77
CA LEU A 134 6.54 19.21 13.36
C LEU A 134 5.93 17.98 14.06
N GLN A 135 4.83 18.16 14.78
CA GLN A 135 4.04 17.04 15.30
C GLN A 135 3.47 16.18 14.16
N ASP A 136 3.35 14.88 14.40
CA ASP A 136 2.85 13.89 13.43
C ASP A 136 1.43 14.17 12.92
N SER A 137 0.64 14.95 13.66
CA SER A 137 -0.72 15.38 13.27
C SER A 137 -0.73 16.49 12.21
N VAL A 138 0.42 17.11 11.93
CA VAL A 138 0.53 18.22 10.99
C VAL A 138 0.81 17.67 9.59
N HIS A 139 -0.09 17.92 8.66
CA HIS A 139 0.10 17.57 7.25
C HIS A 139 -0.02 18.82 6.38
N ILE A 140 1.10 19.50 6.12
CA ILE A 140 1.11 20.71 5.29
C ILE A 140 0.87 20.33 3.83
N ARG A 141 -0.01 21.08 3.15
CA ARG A 141 -0.31 20.93 1.72
C ARG A 141 -0.40 22.29 1.04
N GLU A 142 -0.02 22.37 -0.22
CA GLU A 142 -0.21 23.56 -1.04
C GLU A 142 -1.70 23.75 -1.35
N GLY A 143 -2.13 25.01 -1.43
CA GLY A 143 -3.50 25.36 -1.79
C GLY A 143 -3.60 25.94 -3.19
N GLU A 144 -4.75 25.74 -3.81
CA GLU A 144 -5.13 26.41 -5.05
C GLU A 144 -6.43 27.18 -4.84
N LEU A 145 -6.43 28.46 -5.24
CA LEU A 145 -7.62 29.30 -5.18
C LEU A 145 -8.51 29.00 -6.39
N VAL A 146 -9.59 28.25 -6.17
CA VAL A 146 -10.58 27.88 -7.18
C VAL A 146 -11.92 28.54 -6.83
N ASN A 147 -12.46 29.34 -7.75
CA ASN A 147 -13.75 30.04 -7.56
C ASN A 147 -13.84 30.84 -6.25
N GLY A 148 -12.73 31.48 -5.84
CA GLY A 148 -12.66 32.27 -4.61
C GLY A 148 -12.54 31.45 -3.32
N ARG A 149 -12.33 30.13 -3.41
CA ARG A 149 -12.07 29.23 -2.26
C ARG A 149 -10.73 28.53 -2.40
N TRP A 150 -10.01 28.43 -1.31
CA TRP A 150 -8.79 27.63 -1.24
C TRP A 150 -9.15 26.14 -1.12
N LEU A 151 -8.66 25.35 -2.07
CA LEU A 151 -8.81 23.90 -2.10
C LEU A 151 -7.42 23.24 -2.09
N SER A 152 -7.36 22.00 -1.62
CA SER A 152 -6.15 21.20 -1.73
C SER A 152 -5.95 20.80 -3.19
N ARG A 153 -4.74 21.02 -3.71
CA ARG A 153 -4.35 20.58 -5.05
C ARG A 153 -3.86 19.13 -4.98
N SER A 154 -4.75 18.19 -4.70
CA SER A 154 -4.39 16.77 -4.82
C SER A 154 -4.63 16.31 -6.25
N VAL A 155 -3.63 16.52 -7.12
CA VAL A 155 -3.59 15.90 -8.46
C VAL A 155 -2.46 14.88 -8.45
N ASP A 156 -2.79 13.59 -8.33
CA ASP A 156 -1.84 12.49 -8.55
C ASP A 156 -0.50 12.57 -7.78
N GLY A 157 -0.50 13.15 -6.57
CA GLY A 157 0.73 13.36 -5.78
C GLY A 157 1.50 14.67 -6.02
N LEU A 158 1.04 15.50 -6.95
CA LEU A 158 1.63 16.81 -7.27
C LEU A 158 1.01 17.91 -6.40
N GLY A 159 1.79 18.93 -6.00
CA GLY A 159 1.29 20.13 -5.31
C GLY A 159 1.09 19.99 -3.79
N GLN A 160 2.06 19.41 -3.08
CA GLN A 160 1.89 19.10 -1.66
C GLN A 160 2.82 19.86 -0.71
N ALA A 161 3.62 20.80 -1.22
CA ALA A 161 4.52 21.60 -0.40
C ALA A 161 4.54 23.06 -0.85
N VAL A 162 5.02 23.93 0.03
CA VAL A 162 5.22 25.34 -0.28
C VAL A 162 6.70 25.66 -0.16
N VAL A 163 7.31 26.04 -1.28
CA VAL A 163 8.70 26.42 -1.39
C VAL A 163 8.82 27.91 -1.64
N LEU A 164 9.61 28.53 -0.79
CA LEU A 164 9.79 29.96 -0.67
C LEU A 164 11.26 30.29 -0.93
N THR A 165 11.50 31.28 -1.76
CA THR A 165 12.82 31.86 -2.00
C THR A 165 12.84 33.30 -1.47
N GLY A 166 14.03 33.87 -1.23
CA GLY A 166 14.25 35.06 -0.38
C GLY A 166 13.32 36.27 -0.61
N GLY A 167 13.28 37.17 0.38
CA GLY A 167 12.36 38.32 0.43
C GLY A 167 11.42 38.28 1.64
N SER A 168 10.69 39.38 1.87
CA SER A 168 9.66 39.43 2.92
C SER A 168 8.32 38.99 2.37
N GLN A 169 7.67 38.03 3.02
CA GLN A 169 6.37 37.51 2.58
C GLN A 169 5.51 37.03 3.73
N SER A 170 4.19 37.16 3.56
CA SER A 170 3.21 36.64 4.51
C SER A 170 2.72 35.27 4.01
N VAL A 171 2.77 34.28 4.89
CA VAL A 171 2.34 32.90 4.62
C VAL A 171 1.14 32.61 5.49
N THR A 172 0.02 32.26 4.87
CA THR A 172 -1.21 31.90 5.57
C THR A 172 -1.46 30.39 5.46
N PHE A 173 -1.89 29.80 6.57
CA PHE A 173 -2.25 28.39 6.68
C PHE A 173 -3.65 28.26 7.28
N GLU A 174 -4.42 27.29 6.80
CA GLU A 174 -5.76 26.96 7.25
C GLU A 174 -5.85 25.47 7.60
N LEU A 175 -6.49 25.16 8.74
CA LEU A 175 -6.84 23.78 9.06
C LEU A 175 -8.06 23.33 8.25
N VAL A 176 -7.89 22.29 7.44
CA VAL A 176 -8.95 21.73 6.59
C VAL A 176 -9.08 20.24 6.82
N TYR A 177 -10.23 19.67 6.47
CA TYR A 177 -10.54 18.25 6.54
C TYR A 177 -10.96 17.76 5.17
N ASP A 178 -10.40 16.64 4.75
CA ASP A 178 -10.77 15.97 3.49
C ASP A 178 -10.69 14.46 3.67
N ARG A 179 -11.78 13.75 3.33
CA ARG A 179 -11.88 12.28 3.26
C ARG A 179 -11.28 11.52 4.46
N GLY A 180 -11.51 12.00 5.69
CA GLY A 180 -11.03 11.30 6.89
C GLY A 180 -9.73 11.85 7.48
N THR A 181 -9.08 12.83 6.84
CA THR A 181 -7.78 13.35 7.27
C THR A 181 -7.79 14.88 7.36
N THR A 182 -7.14 15.42 8.40
CA THR A 182 -6.93 16.85 8.57
C THR A 182 -5.62 17.28 7.92
N TYR A 183 -5.64 18.42 7.23
CA TYR A 183 -4.47 19.01 6.58
C TYR A 183 -4.30 20.47 7.00
N THR A 184 -3.06 20.94 6.99
CA THR A 184 -2.70 22.34 7.11
C THR A 184 -2.50 22.91 5.71
N LEU A 185 -3.55 23.47 5.14
CA LEU A 185 -3.57 24.00 3.78
C LEU A 185 -2.91 25.37 3.74
N SER A 186 -1.86 25.55 2.94
CA SER A 186 -1.32 26.87 2.70
C SER A 186 -2.19 27.65 1.73
N HIS A 187 -2.47 28.92 2.03
CA HIS A 187 -3.11 29.86 1.12
C HIS A 187 -2.07 30.52 0.22
N LEU A 188 -1.20 29.69 -0.35
CA LEU A 188 -0.20 30.07 -1.30
C LEU A 188 -0.15 29.00 -2.38
N ARG A 189 0.09 29.48 -3.58
CA ARG A 189 0.52 28.67 -4.70
C ARG A 189 1.90 29.15 -5.10
N ASP A 190 2.85 28.24 -5.12
CA ASP A 190 4.13 28.48 -5.77
C ASP A 190 4.11 27.90 -7.20
N ASN A 191 5.19 28.16 -7.95
CA ASN A 191 5.40 27.55 -9.27
C ASN A 191 6.53 26.50 -9.22
N LEU A 192 6.88 26.02 -8.03
CA LEU A 192 7.96 25.08 -7.78
C LEU A 192 7.32 23.71 -7.53
N ASN A 193 7.51 22.79 -8.48
CA ASN A 193 6.97 21.43 -8.36
C ASN A 193 7.89 20.59 -7.45
N ALA A 194 7.86 20.84 -6.14
CA ALA A 194 8.47 19.95 -5.17
C ALA A 194 7.54 18.73 -4.96
N TYR A 195 8.07 17.53 -5.20
CA TYR A 195 7.28 16.30 -5.25
C TYR A 195 7.08 15.72 -3.85
N ILE A 196 5.83 15.44 -3.46
CA ILE A 196 5.54 14.49 -2.38
C ILE A 196 5.03 13.21 -3.01
N ASN A 197 5.59 12.07 -2.63
CA ASN A 197 5.06 10.78 -3.02
C ASN A 197 3.87 10.48 -2.09
N PRO A 198 2.61 10.53 -2.55
CA PRO A 198 1.43 10.26 -1.71
C PRO A 198 1.41 8.82 -1.17
N ASN A 199 2.32 7.96 -1.63
CA ASN A 199 2.42 6.57 -1.20
C ASN A 199 3.48 6.33 -0.10
N SER A 200 4.21 7.35 0.39
CA SER A 200 5.17 7.20 1.49
C SER A 200 4.50 7.46 2.84
N THR A 201 3.76 6.48 3.34
CA THR A 201 3.06 6.63 4.63
C THR A 201 3.81 6.02 5.80
N GLY A 202 4.90 5.28 5.65
CA GLY A 202 5.63 4.71 6.78
C GLY A 202 6.74 5.62 7.32
N GLY A 203 6.78 5.82 8.63
CA GLY A 203 7.95 6.34 9.37
C GLY A 203 9.13 5.35 9.34
N LEU A 204 9.95 5.30 10.40
CA LEU A 204 11.02 4.29 10.49
C LEU A 204 10.44 2.87 10.46
N SER A 205 11.10 1.97 9.72
CA SER A 205 10.79 0.54 9.72
C SER A 205 10.70 0.02 11.16
N HIS A 206 9.53 -0.48 11.52
CA HIS A 206 9.24 -1.04 12.84
C HIS A 206 8.93 -2.54 12.73
N GLY A 207 8.25 -2.97 11.68
CA GLY A 207 7.79 -4.33 11.51
C GLY A 207 7.70 -4.81 10.07
N LEU A 208 7.28 -6.06 9.93
CA LEU A 208 7.08 -6.75 8.67
C LEU A 208 5.62 -7.15 8.55
N LEU A 209 4.99 -6.83 7.43
CA LEU A 209 3.69 -7.35 7.05
C LEU A 209 3.91 -8.44 6.01
N VAL A 210 3.31 -9.61 6.21
CA VAL A 210 3.43 -10.76 5.30
C VAL A 210 2.05 -11.08 4.76
N SER A 211 1.95 -11.27 3.45
CA SER A 211 0.73 -11.67 2.76
C SER A 211 1.05 -12.82 1.82
N VAL A 212 0.11 -13.76 1.68
CA VAL A 212 0.20 -14.88 0.72
C VAL A 212 -0.96 -14.74 -0.26
N ASN A 213 -0.69 -14.86 -1.55
CA ASN A 213 -1.70 -14.77 -2.61
C ASN A 213 -1.49 -15.87 -3.67
N PRO A 214 -2.49 -16.75 -3.91
CA PRO A 214 -3.75 -16.83 -3.16
C PRO A 214 -3.53 -17.25 -1.69
N ASP A 215 -4.48 -16.94 -0.81
CA ASP A 215 -4.46 -17.31 0.61
C ASP A 215 -4.96 -18.75 0.85
N SER A 216 -5.41 -19.42 -0.20
CA SER A 216 -5.80 -20.83 -0.21
C SER A 216 -5.47 -21.46 -1.57
N PHE A 217 -4.85 -22.63 -1.58
CA PHE A 217 -4.62 -23.40 -2.80
C PHE A 217 -4.40 -24.91 -2.55
N PRO A 218 -4.60 -25.76 -3.58
CA PRO A 218 -4.42 -27.22 -3.49
C PRO A 218 -3.07 -27.67 -2.91
N ALA A 219 -3.12 -28.64 -2.01
CA ALA A 219 -2.01 -29.39 -1.43
C ALA A 219 -1.53 -30.49 -2.41
N ASP A 220 -0.94 -30.09 -3.54
CA ASP A 220 -0.56 -30.98 -4.64
C ASP A 220 0.95 -31.00 -4.95
N ASP A 221 1.77 -30.39 -4.08
CA ASP A 221 3.22 -30.18 -4.23
C ASP A 221 3.65 -29.47 -5.55
N VAL A 222 2.70 -28.84 -6.25
CA VAL A 222 2.91 -28.23 -7.59
C VAL A 222 2.37 -26.81 -7.66
N THR A 223 1.22 -26.53 -7.03
CA THR A 223 0.57 -25.23 -7.08
C THR A 223 1.38 -24.19 -6.29
N ASP A 224 1.65 -23.06 -6.94
CA ASP A 224 2.45 -21.98 -6.36
C ASP A 224 1.59 -20.78 -5.94
N GLY A 225 1.88 -20.25 -4.76
CA GLY A 225 1.43 -18.95 -4.29
C GLY A 225 2.56 -17.93 -4.21
N ARG A 226 2.22 -16.64 -4.19
CA ARG A 226 3.18 -15.55 -3.99
C ARG A 226 3.11 -15.08 -2.55
N VAL A 227 4.22 -15.17 -1.83
CA VAL A 227 4.41 -14.50 -0.55
C VAL A 227 4.99 -13.12 -0.81
N THR A 228 4.34 -12.09 -0.28
CA THR A 228 4.82 -10.71 -0.32
C THR A 228 5.08 -10.22 1.08
N VAL A 229 6.28 -9.68 1.30
CA VAL A 229 6.68 -9.02 2.54
C VAL A 229 6.75 -7.52 2.30
N GLN A 230 6.14 -6.73 3.17
CA GLN A 230 6.15 -5.28 3.14
C GLN A 230 6.68 -4.74 4.47
N LEU A 231 7.65 -3.81 4.42
CA LEU A 231 8.07 -3.08 5.61
C LEU A 231 6.98 -2.12 6.06
N VAL A 232 6.75 -2.06 7.37
CA VAL A 232 5.76 -1.18 7.99
C VAL A 232 6.34 -0.44 9.20
N ASP A 233 5.81 0.75 9.48
CA ASP A 233 6.15 1.53 10.67
C ASP A 233 5.34 1.08 11.91
N SER A 234 5.51 1.77 13.04
CA SER A 234 4.80 1.47 14.29
C SER A 234 3.29 1.68 14.22
N GLN A 235 2.80 2.31 13.15
CA GLN A 235 1.39 2.57 12.88
C GLN A 235 0.84 1.64 11.77
N GLY A 236 1.66 0.70 11.28
CA GLY A 236 1.26 -0.25 10.23
C GLY A 236 1.28 0.31 8.81
N ARG A 237 1.88 1.48 8.60
CA ARG A 237 1.94 2.16 7.29
C ARG A 237 3.18 1.71 6.52
N TRP A 238 3.08 1.65 5.19
CA TRP A 238 4.15 1.09 4.35
C TRP A 238 5.41 1.95 4.32
N VAL A 239 6.54 1.35 4.64
CA VAL A 239 7.86 1.99 4.65
C VAL A 239 8.59 1.68 3.35
N HIS A 240 9.21 2.69 2.74
CA HIS A 240 10.01 2.56 1.51
C HIS A 240 11.49 2.51 1.88
N GLU A 241 12.02 1.30 2.11
CA GLU A 241 13.44 1.09 2.42
C GLU A 241 14.01 -0.02 1.51
N MET A 242 14.96 0.34 0.65
CA MET A 242 15.62 -0.61 -0.25
C MET A 242 16.74 -1.38 0.45
N GLY A 243 16.94 -2.63 0.04
CA GLY A 243 18.12 -3.41 0.42
C GLY A 243 18.01 -4.08 1.78
N ARG A 244 16.84 -4.05 2.43
CA ARG A 244 16.63 -4.72 3.71
C ARG A 244 16.60 -6.23 3.50
N THR A 245 17.46 -6.94 4.21
CA THR A 245 17.45 -8.41 4.20
C THR A 245 16.39 -8.93 5.18
N VAL A 246 15.52 -9.80 4.69
CA VAL A 246 14.46 -10.48 5.44
C VAL A 246 14.65 -11.98 5.30
N ASN A 247 14.74 -12.68 6.43
CA ASN A 247 14.74 -14.14 6.50
C ASN A 247 13.30 -14.65 6.57
N LEU A 248 13.00 -15.69 5.81
CA LEU A 248 11.69 -16.31 5.72
C LEU A 248 11.77 -17.78 6.11
N THR A 249 10.75 -18.22 6.83
CA THR A 249 10.55 -19.63 7.18
C THR A 249 9.08 -19.98 6.97
N SER A 250 8.80 -21.16 6.43
CA SER A 250 7.44 -21.71 6.38
C SER A 250 7.36 -23.00 7.19
N ASN A 251 6.27 -23.23 7.90
CA ASN A 251 6.01 -24.51 8.57
C ASN A 251 5.41 -25.57 7.64
N ARG A 252 4.81 -25.15 6.52
CA ARG A 252 4.19 -25.98 5.48
C ARG A 252 4.45 -25.37 4.10
N GLY A 253 4.55 -26.20 3.07
CA GLY A 253 4.97 -25.76 1.74
C GLY A 253 6.45 -25.37 1.68
N ASN A 254 6.94 -25.09 0.48
CA ASN A 254 8.36 -24.83 0.23
C ASN A 254 8.57 -23.44 -0.37
N LEU A 255 9.45 -22.64 0.24
CA LEU A 255 9.81 -21.31 -0.26
C LEU A 255 10.90 -21.43 -1.33
N SER A 256 10.77 -20.73 -2.44
CA SER A 256 11.78 -20.76 -3.50
C SER A 256 13.13 -20.17 -3.06
N ILE A 257 13.11 -19.24 -2.10
CA ILE A 257 14.29 -18.73 -1.38
C ILE A 257 13.94 -18.44 0.09
N ALA A 258 14.89 -18.67 1.00
CA ALA A 258 14.71 -18.38 2.43
C ALA A 258 15.14 -16.96 2.83
N GLN A 259 15.77 -16.22 1.91
CA GLN A 259 16.22 -14.84 2.15
C GLN A 259 15.76 -13.95 1.01
N LEU A 260 15.09 -12.86 1.38
CA LEU A 260 14.55 -11.85 0.49
C LEU A 260 15.25 -10.51 0.75
N VAL A 261 15.45 -9.72 -0.30
CA VAL A 261 15.94 -8.35 -0.20
C VAL A 261 14.85 -7.40 -0.69
N THR A 262 14.51 -6.39 0.10
CA THR A 262 13.46 -5.43 -0.28
C THR A 262 13.90 -4.52 -1.44
N ASN A 263 12.95 -4.19 -2.31
CA ASN A 263 13.12 -3.23 -3.40
C ASN A 263 12.93 -1.78 -2.88
N ALA A 264 12.95 -0.81 -3.78
CA ALA A 264 12.77 0.60 -3.47
C ALA A 264 11.46 0.95 -2.72
N HIS A 265 10.47 0.05 -2.74
CA HIS A 265 9.19 0.22 -2.05
C HIS A 265 9.14 -0.46 -0.67
N GLY A 266 10.29 -0.92 -0.15
CA GLY A 266 10.33 -1.71 1.10
C GLY A 266 9.58 -3.03 0.99
N SER A 267 9.36 -3.51 -0.23
CA SER A 267 8.63 -4.72 -0.52
C SER A 267 9.53 -5.77 -1.14
N GLY A 268 9.21 -7.04 -0.97
CA GLY A 268 9.81 -8.11 -1.73
C GLY A 268 8.87 -9.31 -1.81
N SER A 269 9.09 -10.17 -2.80
CA SER A 269 8.23 -11.35 -2.98
C SER A 269 9.03 -12.60 -3.29
N VAL A 270 8.47 -13.73 -2.87
CA VAL A 270 8.99 -15.08 -3.10
C VAL A 270 7.83 -16.01 -3.47
N MET A 271 8.14 -17.11 -4.15
CA MET A 271 7.15 -18.14 -4.44
C MET A 271 7.10 -19.15 -3.29
N LEU A 272 5.90 -19.58 -2.92
CA LEU A 272 5.63 -20.66 -1.98
C LEU A 272 4.92 -21.77 -2.76
N THR A 273 5.61 -22.88 -2.97
CA THR A 273 5.00 -24.09 -3.53
C THR A 273 4.21 -24.80 -2.45
N SER A 274 3.06 -25.35 -2.82
CA SER A 274 2.20 -26.13 -1.94
C SER A 274 2.96 -27.28 -1.26
N GLY A 275 2.43 -27.70 -0.12
CA GLY A 275 2.97 -28.83 0.64
C GLY A 275 1.82 -29.58 1.31
N GLU A 276 2.11 -30.16 2.46
CA GLU A 276 1.11 -30.89 3.25
C GLU A 276 -0.17 -30.08 3.56
N LEU A 277 -1.30 -30.77 3.52
CA LEU A 277 -2.63 -30.25 3.82
C LEU A 277 -2.73 -29.57 5.20
N GLY A 278 -3.56 -28.51 5.27
CA GLY A 278 -3.86 -27.76 6.49
C GLY A 278 -3.34 -26.33 6.49
N LEU A 279 -3.35 -25.70 7.67
CA LEU A 279 -2.95 -24.30 7.83
C LEU A 279 -1.42 -24.15 7.84
N GLY A 280 -0.89 -23.44 6.83
CA GLY A 280 0.48 -22.98 6.74
C GLY A 280 0.67 -21.57 7.29
N VAL A 281 1.85 -21.31 7.84
CA VAL A 281 2.28 -20.04 8.39
C VAL A 281 3.67 -19.72 7.87
N VAL A 282 3.78 -18.60 7.16
CA VAL A 282 5.05 -18.03 6.71
C VAL A 282 5.45 -16.93 7.69
N THR A 283 6.64 -17.07 8.28
CA THR A 283 7.21 -16.08 9.21
C THR A 283 8.33 -15.31 8.54
N ALA A 284 8.31 -13.98 8.68
CA ALA A 284 9.35 -13.07 8.21
C ALA A 284 10.06 -12.42 9.38
N GLN A 285 11.40 -12.38 9.32
CA GLN A 285 12.27 -11.82 10.36
C GLN A 285 13.36 -10.96 9.74
N SER A 286 13.64 -9.81 10.35
CA SER A 286 14.78 -8.96 10.00
C SER A 286 15.35 -8.36 11.29
N PRO A 287 16.69 -8.28 11.46
CA PRO A 287 17.28 -7.75 12.68
C PRO A 287 16.75 -6.36 13.03
N GLY A 288 16.28 -6.17 14.27
CA GLY A 288 15.78 -4.88 14.76
C GLY A 288 14.36 -4.50 14.31
N LEU A 289 13.63 -5.40 13.61
CA LEU A 289 12.21 -5.23 13.28
C LEU A 289 11.35 -6.27 14.02
N HIS A 290 10.09 -5.93 14.25
CA HIS A 290 9.08 -6.90 14.67
C HIS A 290 8.79 -7.91 13.55
N ASN A 291 8.69 -9.19 13.94
CA ASN A 291 8.39 -10.28 13.02
C ASN A 291 7.01 -10.12 12.40
N GLY A 292 6.87 -10.56 11.15
CA GLY A 292 5.60 -10.65 10.44
C GLY A 292 5.20 -12.10 10.20
N THR A 293 3.90 -12.37 10.15
CA THR A 293 3.36 -13.70 9.82
C THR A 293 2.26 -13.58 8.77
N GLY A 294 2.27 -14.49 7.80
CA GLY A 294 1.21 -14.65 6.80
C GLY A 294 0.67 -16.06 6.86
N GLU A 295 -0.64 -16.21 6.80
CA GLU A 295 -1.33 -17.50 6.82
C GLU A 295 -1.72 -17.92 5.41
N VAL A 296 -1.75 -19.23 5.18
CA VAL A 296 -2.19 -19.85 3.92
C VAL A 296 -2.86 -21.19 4.21
N ALA A 297 -3.97 -21.47 3.54
CA ALA A 297 -4.65 -22.76 3.64
C ALA A 297 -4.25 -23.69 2.49
N PHE A 298 -3.69 -24.86 2.81
CA PHE A 298 -3.49 -25.94 1.84
C PHE A 298 -4.72 -26.84 1.87
N THR A 299 -5.51 -26.83 0.79
CA THR A 299 -6.77 -27.58 0.67
C THR A 299 -6.56 -28.90 -0.04
N PRO A 300 -7.49 -29.87 0.06
CA PRO A 300 -7.44 -31.07 -0.76
C PRO A 300 -7.30 -30.73 -2.26
N PRO A 301 -6.49 -31.48 -3.01
CA PRO A 301 -6.44 -31.30 -4.45
C PRO A 301 -7.77 -31.73 -5.08
N PRO A 302 -8.29 -30.97 -6.07
CA PRO A 302 -9.52 -31.34 -6.74
C PRO A 302 -9.31 -32.63 -7.54
N LEU A 303 -10.16 -33.61 -7.31
CA LEU A 303 -10.14 -34.87 -8.04
C LEU A 303 -11.20 -34.85 -9.14
N VAL A 304 -10.79 -35.10 -10.38
CA VAL A 304 -11.69 -35.16 -11.53
C VAL A 304 -11.68 -36.57 -12.13
N ILE A 305 -12.79 -37.29 -11.95
CA ILE A 305 -12.98 -38.62 -12.51
C ILE A 305 -13.75 -38.46 -13.82
N LYS A 306 -13.10 -38.74 -14.95
CA LYS A 306 -13.71 -38.61 -16.27
C LYS A 306 -14.33 -39.93 -16.71
N PHE A 307 -15.57 -39.88 -17.17
CA PHE A 307 -16.25 -41.01 -17.78
C PHE A 307 -16.39 -40.79 -19.29
N ASN A 308 -17.00 -39.69 -19.71
CA ASN A 308 -17.33 -39.40 -21.12
C ASN A 308 -18.21 -40.48 -21.76
N GLU A 309 -19.17 -41.00 -20.99
CA GLU A 309 -20.00 -42.13 -21.40
C GLU A 309 -21.48 -41.84 -21.14
N TRP A 310 -22.34 -42.44 -21.97
CA TRP A 310 -23.78 -42.43 -21.79
C TRP A 310 -24.21 -43.61 -20.94
N ILE A 311 -24.97 -43.33 -19.89
CA ILE A 311 -25.88 -44.28 -19.26
C ILE A 311 -27.16 -44.27 -20.10
N ASN A 312 -27.34 -45.32 -20.91
CA ASN A 312 -28.48 -45.42 -21.83
C ASN A 312 -29.59 -46.26 -21.22
N SER A 313 -30.84 -45.84 -21.40
CA SER A 313 -31.99 -46.73 -21.18
C SER A 313 -32.00 -47.84 -22.23
N SER A 314 -32.13 -49.10 -21.82
CA SER A 314 -32.19 -50.21 -22.77
C SER A 314 -33.10 -51.33 -22.27
N PRO A 315 -34.02 -51.84 -23.12
CA PRO A 315 -35.01 -52.84 -22.70
C PRO A 315 -34.38 -54.22 -22.44
N ASP A 316 -33.20 -54.48 -23.01
CA ASP A 316 -32.50 -55.77 -22.97
C ASP A 316 -31.19 -55.72 -22.16
N LYS A 317 -30.88 -54.59 -21.50
CA LYS A 317 -29.69 -54.44 -20.65
C LYS A 317 -30.10 -54.33 -19.19
N ASP A 318 -29.16 -54.72 -18.34
CA ASP A 318 -29.23 -54.70 -16.89
C ASP A 318 -29.99 -53.44 -16.40
N PRO A 319 -31.00 -53.57 -15.52
CA PRO A 319 -31.67 -52.43 -14.88
C PRO A 319 -30.71 -51.53 -14.07
N ASP A 320 -29.45 -51.94 -13.95
CA ASP A 320 -28.37 -51.29 -13.22
C ASP A 320 -27.30 -50.72 -14.18
N ALA A 321 -27.69 -50.05 -15.28
CA ALA A 321 -26.74 -49.36 -16.15
C ALA A 321 -25.98 -48.30 -15.33
N GLU A 322 -24.70 -48.58 -15.07
CA GLU A 322 -23.89 -47.82 -14.14
C GLU A 322 -22.49 -47.54 -14.67
N LEU A 323 -21.95 -46.42 -14.20
CA LEU A 323 -20.56 -46.06 -14.40
C LEU A 323 -19.83 -46.19 -13.06
N VAL A 324 -18.80 -47.02 -13.04
CA VAL A 324 -18.02 -47.31 -11.83
C VAL A 324 -16.57 -46.89 -12.03
N ALA A 325 -16.02 -46.15 -11.08
CA ALA A 325 -14.62 -45.77 -11.05
C ALA A 325 -14.01 -46.03 -9.66
N GLN A 326 -12.74 -46.41 -9.66
CA GLN A 326 -11.93 -46.51 -8.45
C GLN A 326 -11.03 -45.28 -8.36
N PHE A 327 -10.90 -44.69 -7.19
CA PHE A 327 -10.01 -43.56 -6.94
C PHE A 327 -9.33 -43.66 -5.57
N GLN A 328 -8.24 -42.92 -5.39
CA GLN A 328 -7.52 -42.85 -4.12
C GLN A 328 -7.66 -41.45 -3.53
N ILE A 329 -7.84 -41.40 -2.22
CA ILE A 329 -7.77 -40.19 -1.42
C ILE A 329 -6.61 -40.34 -0.44
N GLU A 330 -5.74 -39.34 -0.36
CA GLU A 330 -4.54 -39.42 0.49
C GLU A 330 -4.80 -38.98 1.94
N HIS A 331 -5.89 -38.24 2.18
CA HIS A 331 -6.17 -37.60 3.46
C HIS A 331 -7.65 -37.65 3.81
N ASN A 332 -7.97 -37.79 5.10
CA ASN A 332 -9.35 -37.73 5.57
C ASN A 332 -9.87 -36.29 5.45
N THR A 333 -10.78 -36.03 4.51
CA THR A 333 -11.26 -34.67 4.22
C THR A 333 -12.67 -34.68 3.63
N PRO A 334 -13.48 -33.65 3.92
CA PRO A 334 -14.73 -33.44 3.19
C PRO A 334 -14.44 -33.04 1.74
N TYR A 335 -15.30 -33.48 0.82
CA TYR A 335 -15.35 -33.08 -0.58
C TYR A 335 -16.76 -32.68 -0.96
N SER A 336 -16.90 -31.65 -1.79
CA SER A 336 -18.13 -31.36 -2.49
C SER A 336 -18.16 -32.08 -3.82
N VAL A 337 -19.22 -32.84 -4.07
CA VAL A 337 -19.33 -33.71 -5.25
C VAL A 337 -20.19 -33.03 -6.31
N THR A 338 -19.66 -32.88 -7.51
CA THR A 338 -20.36 -32.29 -8.65
C THR A 338 -20.27 -33.20 -9.86
N LEU A 339 -21.40 -33.50 -10.48
CA LEU A 339 -21.47 -34.17 -11.77
C LEU A 339 -21.49 -33.14 -12.89
N THR A 340 -20.58 -33.27 -13.84
CA THR A 340 -20.63 -32.55 -15.12
C THR A 340 -21.21 -33.49 -16.17
N GLY A 341 -22.31 -33.08 -16.82
CA GLY A 341 -23.00 -33.93 -17.78
C GLY A 341 -24.19 -33.25 -18.43
N TRP A 342 -25.02 -34.01 -19.13
CA TRP A 342 -26.32 -33.58 -19.65
C TRP A 342 -27.21 -34.80 -19.83
N ALA A 343 -28.51 -34.59 -20.01
CA ALA A 343 -29.46 -35.68 -20.18
C ALA A 343 -30.34 -35.50 -21.42
N THR A 344 -31.03 -36.56 -21.82
CA THR A 344 -32.14 -36.49 -22.77
C THR A 344 -33.47 -36.43 -22.03
N GLU A 345 -34.34 -35.57 -22.54
CA GLU A 345 -35.72 -35.43 -22.09
C GLU A 345 -36.59 -36.48 -22.78
N ALA A 346 -37.53 -37.08 -22.04
CA ALA A 346 -38.56 -37.93 -22.63
C ALA A 346 -39.91 -37.22 -22.61
N HIS A 347 -40.57 -37.15 -23.76
CA HIS A 347 -41.88 -36.51 -23.91
C HIS A 347 -42.99 -37.55 -24.01
N TRP A 348 -43.92 -37.55 -23.05
CA TRP A 348 -45.04 -38.50 -23.04
C TRP A 348 -46.32 -37.77 -23.41
N LEU A 349 -47.23 -38.45 -24.12
CA LEU A 349 -48.47 -37.83 -24.61
C LEU A 349 -49.42 -37.38 -23.49
N TRP A 350 -49.32 -37.96 -22.28
CA TRP A 350 -50.30 -37.79 -21.19
C TRP A 350 -49.69 -37.50 -19.81
N ASP A 351 -48.37 -37.38 -19.71
CA ASP A 351 -47.64 -37.17 -18.45
C ASP A 351 -46.69 -35.96 -18.59
N PRO A 352 -46.30 -35.33 -17.48
CA PRO A 352 -45.36 -34.22 -17.51
C PRO A 352 -44.01 -34.64 -18.09
N GLU A 353 -43.28 -33.67 -18.66
CA GLU A 353 -41.90 -33.83 -19.10
C GLU A 353 -41.02 -34.32 -17.94
N GLU A 354 -40.27 -35.40 -18.16
CA GLU A 354 -39.36 -35.98 -17.16
C GLU A 354 -37.94 -36.11 -17.72
N TRP A 355 -36.97 -35.59 -16.96
CA TRP A 355 -35.55 -35.72 -17.27
C TRP A 355 -34.92 -36.93 -16.58
N ALA A 356 -33.70 -37.27 -16.97
CA ALA A 356 -32.94 -38.33 -16.29
C ALA A 356 -32.64 -37.92 -14.84
N ILE A 357 -32.86 -38.83 -13.89
CA ILE A 357 -32.49 -38.65 -12.49
C ILE A 357 -31.20 -39.44 -12.25
N GLY A 358 -30.10 -38.71 -12.08
CA GLY A 358 -28.81 -39.27 -11.72
C GLY A 358 -28.73 -39.54 -10.21
N SER A 359 -28.02 -40.59 -9.84
CA SER A 359 -27.68 -40.92 -8.45
C SER A 359 -26.18 -41.13 -8.35
N ILE A 360 -25.55 -40.50 -7.37
CA ILE A 360 -24.12 -40.72 -7.05
C ILE A 360 -24.02 -41.49 -5.75
N GLU A 361 -23.21 -42.55 -5.78
CA GLU A 361 -22.87 -43.36 -4.63
C GLU A 361 -21.34 -43.43 -4.49
N ILE A 362 -20.85 -43.26 -3.26
CA ILE A 362 -19.44 -43.47 -2.91
C ILE A 362 -19.38 -44.51 -1.78
N ASP A 363 -18.64 -45.59 -2.01
CA ASP A 363 -18.45 -46.70 -1.07
C ASP A 363 -19.76 -47.31 -0.52
N GLY A 364 -20.80 -47.42 -1.35
CA GLY A 364 -22.10 -47.94 -0.92
C GLY A 364 -23.03 -46.89 -0.31
N VAL A 365 -22.59 -45.64 -0.14
CA VAL A 365 -23.39 -44.55 0.41
C VAL A 365 -23.88 -43.64 -0.71
N VAL A 366 -25.20 -43.61 -0.92
CA VAL A 366 -25.85 -42.70 -1.88
C VAL A 366 -25.82 -41.28 -1.31
N LEU A 367 -25.25 -40.36 -2.06
CA LEU A 367 -25.15 -38.94 -1.67
C LEU A 367 -26.47 -38.21 -1.92
N ASP A 368 -26.95 -38.22 -3.16
CA ASP A 368 -28.22 -37.60 -3.55
C ASP A 368 -28.74 -38.21 -4.86
N LYS A 369 -29.99 -37.88 -5.18
CA LYS A 369 -30.72 -38.25 -6.40
C LYS A 369 -31.27 -36.98 -7.03
N ILE A 370 -30.68 -36.57 -8.16
CA ILE A 370 -30.95 -35.26 -8.74
C ILE A 370 -31.35 -35.38 -10.20
N GLU A 371 -32.41 -34.66 -10.56
CA GLU A 371 -32.87 -34.52 -11.92
C GLU A 371 -31.92 -33.62 -12.73
N VAL A 372 -31.42 -34.13 -13.86
CA VAL A 372 -30.50 -33.40 -14.74
C VAL A 372 -31.30 -32.74 -15.86
N THR A 373 -31.79 -31.53 -15.62
CA THR A 373 -32.79 -30.84 -16.45
C THR A 373 -32.20 -30.06 -17.64
N SER A 374 -31.19 -30.61 -18.32
CA SER A 374 -30.53 -29.92 -19.44
C SER A 374 -30.08 -30.86 -20.54
N GLY A 375 -30.47 -30.55 -21.79
CA GLY A 375 -29.96 -31.17 -23.01
C GLY A 375 -28.58 -30.66 -23.44
N SER A 376 -27.95 -29.85 -22.58
CA SER A 376 -26.63 -29.27 -22.76
C SER A 376 -25.82 -29.41 -21.47
N ARG A 377 -24.50 -29.31 -21.58
CA ARG A 377 -23.57 -29.48 -20.46
C ARG A 377 -23.95 -28.61 -19.25
N ILE A 378 -24.10 -29.25 -18.09
CA ILE A 378 -24.41 -28.65 -16.80
C ILE A 378 -23.54 -29.26 -15.69
N ASP A 379 -23.22 -28.46 -14.68
CA ASP A 379 -22.62 -28.90 -13.41
C ASP A 379 -23.74 -29.04 -12.36
N VAL A 380 -23.93 -30.26 -11.84
CA VAL A 380 -25.00 -30.62 -10.91
C VAL A 380 -24.38 -31.00 -9.56
N PRO A 381 -24.62 -30.25 -8.47
CA PRO A 381 -24.06 -30.55 -7.16
C PRO A 381 -24.83 -31.68 -6.47
N PHE A 382 -24.14 -32.72 -6.00
CA PHE A 382 -24.71 -33.88 -5.29
C PHE A 382 -24.46 -33.85 -3.77
N GLY A 383 -23.94 -32.74 -3.25
CA GLY A 383 -23.69 -32.53 -1.83
C GLY A 383 -22.27 -32.86 -1.39
N ASP A 384 -22.06 -32.87 -0.07
CA ASP A 384 -20.75 -33.05 0.55
C ASP A 384 -20.59 -34.45 1.14
N VAL A 385 -19.38 -35.00 1.06
CA VAL A 385 -19.03 -36.32 1.58
C VAL A 385 -17.71 -36.26 2.35
N LEU A 386 -17.64 -36.89 3.52
CA LEU A 386 -16.38 -37.08 4.25
C LEU A 386 -15.74 -38.40 3.79
N LEU A 387 -14.56 -38.33 3.18
CA LEU A 387 -13.82 -39.52 2.75
C LEU A 387 -12.56 -39.67 3.60
N ASP A 388 -12.32 -40.88 4.09
CA ASP A 388 -11.07 -41.23 4.78
C ASP A 388 -9.94 -41.46 3.76
N ALA A 389 -8.68 -41.46 4.20
CA ALA A 389 -7.58 -41.83 3.32
C ALA A 389 -7.70 -43.30 2.89
N GLY A 390 -7.62 -43.58 1.58
CA GLY A 390 -7.69 -44.91 1.03
C GLY A 390 -8.29 -45.01 -0.36
N SER A 391 -8.72 -46.23 -0.70
CA SER A 391 -9.35 -46.56 -1.98
C SER A 391 -10.85 -46.43 -1.86
N HIS A 392 -11.46 -45.73 -2.80
CA HIS A 392 -12.89 -45.49 -2.85
C HIS A 392 -13.46 -45.92 -4.19
N THR A 393 -14.74 -46.34 -4.16
CA THR A 393 -15.53 -46.67 -5.34
C THR A 393 -16.57 -45.59 -5.56
N LEU A 394 -16.50 -44.91 -6.70
CA LEU A 394 -17.57 -44.03 -7.20
C LEU A 394 -18.47 -44.84 -8.13
N ARG A 395 -19.78 -44.76 -7.92
CA ARG A 395 -20.81 -45.31 -8.80
C ARG A 395 -21.80 -44.22 -9.19
N VAL A 396 -22.03 -44.07 -10.49
CA VAL A 396 -23.05 -43.17 -11.04
C VAL A 396 -24.11 -44.01 -11.72
N THR A 397 -25.37 -43.85 -11.32
CA THR A 397 -26.51 -44.58 -11.88
C THR A 397 -27.60 -43.62 -12.34
N MET A 398 -28.45 -44.10 -13.25
CA MET A 398 -29.68 -43.43 -13.63
C MET A 398 -30.86 -44.23 -13.06
N ILE A 399 -31.66 -43.62 -12.19
CA ILE A 399 -32.63 -44.37 -11.36
C ILE A 399 -34.06 -44.38 -11.90
N ASN A 400 -34.35 -43.57 -12.92
CA ASN A 400 -35.64 -43.54 -13.61
C ASN A 400 -35.52 -44.06 -15.04
N ASP A 401 -34.71 -45.09 -15.24
CA ASP A 401 -34.66 -45.85 -16.49
C ASP A 401 -36.01 -46.53 -16.73
N PHE A 402 -36.78 -45.96 -17.65
CA PHE A 402 -38.03 -46.55 -18.10
C PHE A 402 -38.08 -46.46 -19.62
N ASN A 403 -37.80 -47.58 -20.27
CA ASN A 403 -37.95 -47.69 -21.71
C ASN A 403 -39.41 -47.94 -22.08
N ILE A 404 -40.02 -47.00 -22.80
CA ILE A 404 -41.29 -47.21 -23.50
C ILE A 404 -40.99 -47.27 -24.99
N PRO A 405 -41.21 -48.43 -25.64
CA PRO A 405 -41.11 -48.54 -27.09
C PRO A 405 -41.99 -47.45 -27.74
N LEU A 406 -41.39 -46.63 -28.62
CA LEU A 406 -41.99 -45.55 -29.44
C LEU A 406 -42.04 -44.13 -28.84
N VAL A 407 -41.62 -43.91 -27.58
CA VAL A 407 -41.86 -42.60 -26.90
C VAL A 407 -40.57 -41.81 -26.57
N GLY A 408 -39.40 -42.42 -26.80
CA GLY A 408 -38.10 -41.79 -26.56
C GLY A 408 -37.45 -42.25 -25.26
N ASP A 409 -36.12 -42.20 -25.24
CA ASP A 409 -35.28 -42.75 -24.19
C ASP A 409 -34.75 -41.63 -23.27
N ARG A 410 -34.72 -41.90 -21.97
CA ARG A 410 -33.99 -41.09 -20.98
C ARG A 410 -32.56 -41.61 -20.94
N ASN A 411 -31.60 -40.74 -21.22
CA ASN A 411 -30.19 -41.07 -21.18
C ASN A 411 -29.47 -40.00 -20.37
N LEU A 412 -28.48 -40.41 -19.61
CA LEU A 412 -27.61 -39.51 -18.86
C LEU A 412 -26.20 -39.61 -19.42
N TYR A 413 -25.70 -38.53 -20.00
CA TYR A 413 -24.30 -38.42 -20.35
C TYR A 413 -23.50 -37.89 -19.17
N VAL A 414 -22.51 -38.67 -18.73
CA VAL A 414 -21.61 -38.29 -17.65
C VAL A 414 -20.26 -37.94 -18.24
N GLU A 415 -19.91 -36.65 -18.26
CA GLU A 415 -18.59 -36.20 -18.69
C GLU A 415 -17.57 -36.49 -17.59
N SER A 416 -17.84 -36.02 -16.37
CA SER A 416 -16.97 -36.22 -15.22
C SER A 416 -17.70 -36.04 -13.90
N VAL A 417 -17.17 -36.63 -12.84
CA VAL A 417 -17.51 -36.29 -11.46
C VAL A 417 -16.30 -35.61 -10.82
N LYS A 418 -16.51 -34.44 -10.24
CA LYS A 418 -15.50 -33.62 -9.57
C LYS A 418 -15.73 -33.69 -8.06
N LEU A 419 -14.67 -33.94 -7.31
CA LEU A 419 -14.62 -33.84 -5.86
C LEU A 419 -13.69 -32.66 -5.53
N ILE A 420 -14.24 -31.62 -4.91
CA ILE A 420 -13.56 -30.34 -4.66
C ILE A 420 -13.55 -30.01 -3.17
#